data_AF-A0A800K651-F1
#
_entry.id   AF-A0A800K651-F1
#
_cell.length_a   1.000
_cell.length_b   1.000
_cell.length_c   1.000
_cell.angle_alpha   90.00
_cell.angle_beta   90.00
_cell.angle_gamma   90.00
#
_symmetry.space_group_name_H-M   'P 1'
#
loop_
_entity.id
_entity.type
_entity.pdbx_description
1 polymer ?
#
loop_
_entity_poly.entity_id
_entity_poly.type
_entity_poly.pdbx_seq_one_letter_code
_entity_poly.pdbx_strand_id
1 'polypeptide(L)'
;ITARGTWECVKRHFREQGKDIQTEPFTVVGVGDMSGDVFGNGMLLSKHIRLIAAFDHRHVFIDPTPDTGKSFEERARLFEQSGSSWDDYDRSCLSPGGMIVPRGTKEVELTSEARRALGVAEQTGTLDGEALLRTVLRAPVELLWNGGVGTYVKAPHESNGDAGDPANDAVRLDSNELRCRVVGEGGNLGLTQEARIAFALSGGRINTDALDNSGGVDLSDREVNLKILLRGAVRSGSMSEEERNRLLADLTDSVASLVLADNESQSLSVSLDELRTKDALDDFRDVMSSLERSGGLDRAAEHLPTWEELCNRVEEQGQSLTRPELSVLLAYAKMDLMSQLLRSELPDDPA
;
A
#
# COMPACT_ATOMS: atom_id res chain seq x y z
N ILE A 1 10.05 -4.99 7.29
CA ILE A 1 8.99 -4.44 8.18
C ILE A 1 7.91 -3.71 7.39
N THR A 2 8.25 -2.93 6.36
CA THR A 2 7.30 -2.18 5.51
C THR A 2 6.12 -3.03 5.02
N ALA A 3 6.40 -4.15 4.34
CA ALA A 3 5.34 -5.05 3.88
C ALA A 3 4.44 -5.56 5.01
N ARG A 4 5.00 -5.84 6.20
CA ARG A 4 4.23 -6.27 7.38
C ARG A 4 3.31 -5.15 7.87
N GLY A 5 3.80 -3.92 7.95
CA GLY A 5 3.01 -2.74 8.34
C GLY A 5 1.88 -2.44 7.36
N THR A 6 2.16 -2.48 6.06
CA THR A 6 1.13 -2.35 5.01
C THR A 6 0.08 -3.45 5.12
N TRP A 7 0.52 -4.67 5.44
CA TRP A 7 -0.40 -5.79 5.63
C TRP A 7 -1.34 -5.62 6.82
N GLU A 8 -0.91 -4.99 7.91
CA GLU A 8 -1.81 -4.64 9.03
C GLU A 8 -2.95 -3.73 8.56
N CYS A 9 -2.64 -2.76 7.69
CA CYS A 9 -3.63 -1.85 7.10
C CYS A 9 -4.58 -2.59 6.14
N VAL A 10 -4.03 -3.46 5.28
CA VAL A 10 -4.83 -4.31 4.37
C VAL A 10 -5.77 -5.23 5.16
N LYS A 11 -5.30 -5.90 6.21
CA LYS A 11 -6.13 -6.74 7.07
C LYS A 11 -7.32 -5.98 7.65
N ARG A 12 -7.12 -4.71 8.03
CA ARG A 12 -8.22 -3.86 8.52
C ARG A 12 -9.29 -3.62 7.46
N HIS A 13 -8.91 -3.30 6.23
CA HIS A 13 -9.89 -3.11 5.15
C HIS A 13 -10.77 -4.34 4.93
N PHE A 14 -10.18 -5.53 4.90
CA PHE A 14 -10.90 -6.79 4.74
C PHE A 14 -11.75 -7.15 5.97
N ARG A 15 -11.21 -6.99 7.19
CA ARG A 15 -11.93 -7.25 8.44
C ARG A 15 -13.20 -6.43 8.54
N GLU A 16 -13.14 -5.15 8.17
CA GLU A 16 -14.30 -4.25 8.15
C GLU A 16 -15.29 -4.56 7.01
N GLN A 17 -14.89 -5.36 6.01
CA GLN A 17 -15.79 -5.96 5.02
C GLN A 17 -16.30 -7.35 5.44
N GLY A 18 -15.95 -7.82 6.65
CA GLY A 18 -16.39 -9.10 7.19
C GLY A 18 -15.62 -10.31 6.65
N LYS A 19 -14.40 -10.13 6.12
CA LYS A 19 -13.55 -11.19 5.61
C LYS A 19 -12.20 -11.23 6.34
N ASP A 20 -11.74 -12.42 6.71
CA ASP A 20 -10.42 -12.62 7.29
C ASP A 20 -9.45 -13.26 6.28
N ILE A 21 -8.58 -12.42 5.69
CA ILE A 21 -7.57 -12.85 4.72
C ILE A 21 -6.41 -13.67 5.31
N GLN A 22 -6.42 -13.92 6.63
CA GLN A 22 -5.50 -14.85 7.29
C GLN A 22 -6.05 -16.27 7.37
N THR A 23 -7.34 -16.48 7.12
CA THR A 23 -7.99 -17.79 7.20
C THR A 23 -8.81 -18.14 5.94
N GLU A 24 -9.16 -17.15 5.12
CA GLU A 24 -9.98 -17.31 3.93
C GLU A 24 -9.23 -16.99 2.63
N PRO A 25 -9.38 -17.80 1.56
CA PRO A 25 -8.79 -17.49 0.25
C PRO A 25 -9.31 -16.18 -0.37
N PHE A 26 -8.41 -15.44 -1.03
CA PHE A 26 -8.73 -14.20 -1.72
C PHE A 26 -7.85 -13.96 -2.94
N THR A 27 -8.39 -13.28 -3.95
CA THR A 27 -7.67 -13.01 -5.21
C THR A 27 -6.82 -11.75 -5.12
N VAL A 28 -5.61 -11.84 -5.66
CA VAL A 28 -4.62 -10.76 -5.65
C VAL A 28 -4.07 -10.55 -7.04
N VAL A 29 -3.90 -9.30 -7.46
CA VAL A 29 -2.88 -8.93 -8.44
C VAL A 29 -1.86 -8.00 -7.80
N GLY A 30 -0.66 -7.91 -8.35
CA GLY A 30 0.30 -6.98 -7.80
C GLY A 30 1.38 -6.47 -8.74
N VAL A 31 2.00 -5.39 -8.30
CA VAL A 31 3.13 -4.74 -8.95
C VAL A 31 4.40 -5.10 -8.18
N GLY A 32 5.30 -5.84 -8.82
CA GLY A 32 6.54 -6.32 -8.27
C GLY A 32 6.84 -7.78 -8.62
N ASP A 33 7.91 -8.30 -8.03
CA ASP A 33 8.30 -9.70 -8.12
C ASP A 33 8.73 -10.24 -6.75
N MET A 34 8.90 -11.56 -6.67
CA MET A 34 9.30 -12.21 -5.43
C MET A 34 10.71 -11.84 -4.97
N SER A 35 11.58 -11.25 -5.79
CA SER A 35 12.90 -10.79 -5.35
C SER A 35 12.87 -9.43 -4.64
N GLY A 36 11.79 -8.66 -4.83
CA GLY A 36 11.60 -7.36 -4.19
C GLY A 36 11.20 -7.47 -2.72
N ASP A 37 11.82 -6.69 -1.84
CA ASP A 37 11.57 -6.76 -0.39
C ASP A 37 10.09 -6.55 -0.02
N VAL A 38 9.43 -5.54 -0.60
CA VAL A 38 8.03 -5.24 -0.24
C VAL A 38 7.08 -6.28 -0.83
N PHE A 39 7.23 -6.58 -2.12
CA PHE A 39 6.38 -7.53 -2.82
C PHE A 39 6.56 -8.96 -2.29
N GLY A 40 7.80 -9.44 -2.22
CA GLY A 40 8.14 -10.79 -1.80
C GLY A 40 7.68 -11.08 -0.37
N ASN A 41 7.99 -10.20 0.58
CA ASN A 41 7.47 -10.35 1.94
C ASN A 41 5.94 -10.31 1.94
N GLY A 42 5.30 -9.33 1.28
CA GLY A 42 3.85 -9.17 1.25
C GLY A 42 3.11 -10.41 0.76
N MET A 43 3.60 -11.02 -0.33
CA MET A 43 3.00 -12.23 -0.92
C MET A 43 3.25 -13.53 -0.13
N LEU A 44 3.97 -13.43 1.00
CA LEU A 44 4.20 -14.51 1.97
C LEU A 44 3.51 -14.28 3.32
N LEU A 45 2.80 -13.16 3.50
CA LEU A 45 2.07 -12.85 4.75
C LEU A 45 0.72 -13.57 4.87
N SER A 46 0.30 -14.32 3.86
CA SER A 46 -0.84 -15.22 3.96
C SER A 46 -0.70 -16.42 3.02
N LYS A 47 -0.95 -17.62 3.58
CA LYS A 47 -1.06 -18.87 2.82
C LYS A 47 -2.35 -18.98 2.01
N HIS A 48 -3.25 -18.01 2.13
CA HIS A 48 -4.55 -17.98 1.45
C HIS A 48 -4.57 -17.07 0.22
N ILE A 49 -3.45 -16.43 -0.11
CA ILE A 49 -3.30 -15.60 -1.31
C ILE A 49 -3.44 -16.47 -2.56
N ARG A 50 -4.41 -16.11 -3.41
CA ARG A 50 -4.50 -16.52 -4.81
C ARG A 50 -3.93 -15.40 -5.68
N LEU A 51 -2.62 -15.43 -5.91
CA LEU A 51 -1.95 -14.46 -6.78
C LEU A 51 -2.28 -14.79 -8.24
N ILE A 52 -3.23 -14.05 -8.82
CA ILE A 52 -3.76 -14.29 -10.16
C ILE A 52 -2.81 -13.76 -11.23
N ALA A 53 -2.20 -12.61 -10.97
CA ALA A 53 -1.18 -12.06 -11.83
C ALA A 53 -0.28 -11.08 -11.09
N ALA A 54 0.94 -10.92 -11.57
CA ALA A 54 1.85 -9.90 -11.10
C ALA A 54 2.76 -9.46 -12.24
N PHE A 55 3.37 -8.29 -12.13
CA PHE A 55 4.38 -7.88 -13.11
C PHE A 55 5.48 -7.06 -12.46
N ASP A 56 6.68 -7.16 -13.01
CA ASP A 56 7.81 -6.29 -12.72
C ASP A 56 8.29 -5.60 -14.01
N HIS A 57 9.52 -5.08 -13.98
CA HIS A 57 10.14 -4.49 -15.17
C HIS A 57 10.53 -5.52 -16.24
N ARG A 58 10.53 -6.83 -15.90
CA ARG A 58 11.03 -7.91 -16.76
C ARG A 58 9.92 -8.80 -17.31
N HIS A 59 8.95 -9.18 -16.49
CA HIS A 59 7.99 -10.22 -16.77
C HIS A 59 6.58 -9.89 -16.27
N VAL A 60 5.60 -10.57 -16.86
CA VAL A 60 4.24 -10.70 -16.37
C VAL A 60 4.02 -12.16 -15.99
N PHE A 61 3.71 -12.39 -14.72
CA PHE A 61 3.26 -13.66 -14.18
C PHE A 61 1.73 -13.72 -14.23
N ILE A 62 1.16 -14.84 -14.68
CA ILE A 62 -0.27 -15.11 -14.70
C ILE A 62 -0.53 -16.54 -14.24
N ASP A 63 -1.34 -16.70 -13.21
CA ASP A 63 -1.83 -17.99 -12.73
C ASP A 63 -3.36 -17.89 -12.53
N PRO A 64 -4.19 -18.43 -13.44
CA PRO A 64 -5.64 -18.20 -13.42
C PRO A 64 -6.35 -18.73 -12.17
N THR A 65 -5.88 -19.86 -11.63
CA THR A 65 -6.52 -20.59 -10.52
C THR A 65 -5.47 -21.23 -9.60
N PRO A 66 -4.60 -20.44 -8.95
CA PRO A 66 -3.48 -20.94 -8.17
C PRO A 66 -3.96 -21.81 -7.01
N ASP A 67 -3.31 -22.96 -6.82
CA ASP A 67 -3.40 -23.70 -5.56
C ASP A 67 -2.64 -22.92 -4.48
N THR A 68 -3.32 -22.55 -3.41
CA THR A 68 -2.75 -21.62 -2.42
C THR A 68 -1.59 -22.25 -1.64
N GLY A 69 -1.55 -23.58 -1.49
CA GLY A 69 -0.45 -24.28 -0.82
C GLY A 69 0.79 -24.37 -1.71
N LYS A 70 0.65 -24.98 -2.89
CA LYS A 70 1.75 -25.15 -3.85
C LYS A 70 2.33 -23.82 -4.29
N SER A 71 1.47 -22.84 -4.62
CA SER A 71 1.95 -21.52 -5.05
C SER A 71 2.62 -20.75 -3.93
N PHE A 72 2.25 -20.96 -2.66
CA PHE A 72 2.92 -20.35 -1.52
C PHE A 72 4.32 -20.92 -1.33
N GLU A 73 4.47 -22.25 -1.37
CA GLU A 73 5.77 -22.92 -1.24
C GLU A 73 6.73 -22.47 -2.36
N GLU A 74 6.22 -22.38 -3.59
CA GLU A 74 7.02 -21.92 -4.73
C GLU A 74 7.39 -20.43 -4.63
N ARG A 75 6.45 -19.56 -4.21
CA ARG A 75 6.76 -18.15 -3.91
C ARG A 75 7.83 -18.03 -2.83
N ALA A 76 7.78 -18.85 -1.78
CA ALA A 76 8.77 -18.83 -0.69
C ALA A 76 10.15 -19.24 -1.19
N ARG A 77 10.24 -20.33 -1.98
CA ARG A 77 11.47 -20.76 -2.64
C ARG A 77 12.06 -19.64 -3.50
N LEU A 78 11.21 -18.96 -4.26
CA LEU A 78 11.63 -17.90 -5.16
C LEU A 78 12.15 -16.66 -4.41
N PHE A 79 11.53 -16.31 -3.27
CA PHE A 79 11.99 -15.22 -2.41
C PHE A 79 13.34 -15.51 -1.75
N GLU A 80 13.60 -16.75 -1.34
CA GLU A 80 14.89 -17.17 -0.77
C GLU A 80 16.01 -17.23 -1.81
N GLN A 81 15.68 -17.45 -3.08
CA GLN A 81 16.64 -17.48 -4.17
C GLN A 81 17.13 -16.06 -4.51
N SER A 82 18.39 -15.77 -4.19
CA SER A 82 19.01 -14.48 -4.48
C SER A 82 19.00 -14.15 -5.98
N GLY A 83 18.53 -12.95 -6.34
CA GLY A 83 18.50 -12.46 -7.72
C GLY A 83 17.43 -13.14 -8.60
N SER A 84 16.45 -13.80 -7.99
CA SER A 84 15.35 -14.45 -8.70
C SER A 84 14.50 -13.48 -9.52
N SER A 85 13.67 -14.06 -10.38
CA SER A 85 12.69 -13.37 -11.20
C SER A 85 11.47 -14.26 -11.38
N TRP A 86 10.39 -13.71 -11.95
CA TRP A 86 9.27 -14.56 -12.35
C TRP A 86 9.67 -15.68 -13.31
N ASP A 87 10.73 -15.53 -14.13
CA ASP A 87 11.17 -16.57 -15.06
C ASP A 87 11.70 -17.83 -14.35
N ASP A 88 12.20 -17.67 -13.12
CA ASP A 88 12.69 -18.76 -12.26
C ASP A 88 11.55 -19.51 -11.54
N TYR A 89 10.31 -19.06 -11.66
CA TYR A 89 9.14 -19.74 -11.07
C TYR A 89 8.92 -21.10 -11.74
N ASP A 90 8.72 -22.15 -10.92
CA ASP A 90 8.43 -23.49 -11.40
C ASP A 90 7.06 -23.52 -12.09
N ARG A 91 7.10 -23.59 -13.42
CA ARG A 91 5.90 -23.62 -14.27
C ARG A 91 5.03 -24.84 -14.04
N SER A 92 5.54 -25.90 -13.41
CA SER A 92 4.72 -27.06 -13.01
C SER A 92 3.78 -26.75 -11.85
N CYS A 93 4.03 -25.67 -11.11
CA CYS A 93 3.15 -25.15 -10.06
C CYS A 93 2.01 -24.28 -10.61
N LEU A 94 2.10 -23.78 -11.84
CA LEU A 94 1.06 -22.97 -12.47
C LEU A 94 -0.21 -23.80 -12.70
N SER A 95 -1.36 -23.19 -12.48
CA SER A 95 -2.64 -23.80 -12.86
C SER A 95 -2.82 -23.83 -14.38
N PRO A 96 -3.78 -24.62 -14.91
CA PRO A 96 -4.06 -24.65 -16.34
C PRO A 96 -4.27 -23.26 -16.93
N GLY A 97 -3.59 -22.98 -18.04
CA GLY A 97 -3.61 -21.70 -18.72
C GLY A 97 -2.73 -20.60 -18.09
N GLY A 98 -1.99 -20.92 -17.02
CA GLY A 98 -0.95 -20.05 -16.46
C GLY A 98 0.24 -19.86 -17.40
N MET A 99 0.88 -18.70 -17.28
CA MET A 99 1.99 -18.31 -18.15
C MET A 99 2.87 -17.25 -17.51
N ILE A 100 4.11 -17.19 -17.99
CA ILE A 100 5.09 -16.17 -17.61
C ILE A 100 5.60 -15.57 -18.91
N VAL A 101 5.40 -14.27 -19.07
CA VAL A 101 5.56 -13.57 -20.34
C VAL A 101 6.58 -12.44 -20.17
N PRO A 102 7.63 -12.35 -20.99
CA PRO A 102 8.52 -11.19 -20.96
C PRO A 102 7.74 -9.90 -21.27
N ARG A 103 7.99 -8.83 -20.50
CA ARG A 103 7.31 -7.54 -20.67
C ARG A 103 7.52 -6.94 -22.06
N GLY A 104 8.65 -7.22 -22.72
CA GLY A 104 8.94 -6.77 -24.09
C GLY A 104 8.23 -7.55 -25.21
N THR A 105 7.30 -8.47 -24.88
CA THR A 105 6.61 -9.29 -25.87
C THR A 105 5.63 -8.43 -26.69
N LYS A 106 5.69 -8.57 -28.02
CA LYS A 106 4.87 -7.78 -28.96
C LYS A 106 3.46 -8.33 -29.16
N GLU A 107 3.32 -9.65 -29.07
CA GLU A 107 2.05 -10.35 -29.24
C GLU A 107 1.97 -11.48 -28.22
N VAL A 108 0.94 -11.42 -27.38
CA VAL A 108 0.62 -12.38 -26.34
C VAL A 108 -0.82 -12.82 -26.59
N GLU A 109 -1.00 -14.11 -26.85
CA GLU A 109 -2.32 -14.72 -26.88
C GLU A 109 -2.63 -15.28 -25.50
N LEU A 110 -3.59 -14.66 -24.82
CA LEU A 110 -4.07 -15.16 -23.53
C LEU A 110 -4.91 -16.43 -23.73
N THR A 111 -4.66 -17.42 -22.88
CA THR A 111 -5.50 -18.61 -22.74
C THR A 111 -6.90 -18.22 -22.28
N SER A 112 -7.91 -19.05 -22.56
CA SER A 112 -9.28 -18.79 -22.09
C SER A 112 -9.36 -18.75 -20.56
N GLU A 113 -8.54 -19.54 -19.85
CA GLU A 113 -8.41 -19.50 -18.40
C GLU A 113 -7.90 -18.13 -17.92
N ALA A 114 -6.80 -17.64 -18.51
CA ALA A 114 -6.24 -16.33 -18.17
C ALA A 114 -7.21 -15.18 -18.48
N ARG A 115 -7.94 -15.26 -19.61
CA ARG A 115 -8.96 -14.28 -19.98
C ARG A 115 -10.06 -14.19 -18.93
N ARG A 116 -10.60 -15.33 -18.50
CA ARG A 116 -11.61 -15.37 -17.44
C ARG A 116 -11.10 -14.80 -16.13
N ALA A 117 -9.89 -15.18 -15.70
CA ALA A 117 -9.31 -14.73 -14.45
C ALA A 117 -9.01 -13.21 -14.42
N LEU A 118 -8.54 -12.66 -15.54
CA LEU A 118 -8.26 -11.23 -15.70
C LEU A 118 -9.49 -10.41 -16.13
N GLY A 119 -10.64 -11.06 -16.37
CA GLY A 119 -11.87 -10.42 -16.83
C GLY A 119 -11.74 -9.75 -18.20
N VAL A 120 -11.05 -10.42 -19.13
CA VAL A 120 -10.88 -10.05 -20.54
C VAL A 120 -11.92 -10.78 -21.38
N ALA A 121 -12.46 -10.11 -22.40
CA ALA A 121 -13.43 -10.72 -23.30
C ALA A 121 -12.78 -11.80 -24.19
N GLU A 122 -13.51 -12.89 -24.47
CA GLU A 122 -13.00 -14.01 -25.26
C GLU A 122 -12.60 -13.58 -26.69
N GLN A 123 -13.28 -12.60 -27.26
CA GLN A 123 -13.01 -12.06 -28.59
C GLN A 123 -11.86 -11.04 -28.65
N THR A 124 -11.26 -10.67 -27.53
CA THR A 124 -10.11 -9.74 -27.53
C THR A 124 -8.94 -10.41 -28.26
N GLY A 125 -8.30 -9.70 -29.19
CA GLY A 125 -7.15 -10.22 -29.96
C GLY A 125 -5.89 -10.45 -29.12
N THR A 126 -4.73 -10.50 -29.78
CA THR A 126 -3.43 -10.52 -29.10
C THR A 126 -3.18 -9.19 -28.38
N LEU A 127 -2.42 -9.25 -27.30
CA LEU A 127 -1.99 -8.08 -26.51
C LEU A 127 -0.48 -7.90 -26.66
N ASP A 128 0.02 -6.67 -26.65
CA ASP A 128 1.43 -6.43 -26.35
C ASP A 128 1.66 -6.40 -24.83
N GLY A 129 2.92 -6.29 -24.41
CA GLY A 129 3.27 -6.23 -23.00
C GLY A 129 2.63 -5.07 -22.23
N GLU A 130 2.50 -3.89 -22.84
CA GLU A 130 1.90 -2.72 -22.18
C GLU A 130 0.40 -2.92 -21.97
N ALA A 131 -0.32 -3.39 -22.99
CA ALA A 131 -1.72 -3.76 -22.91
C ALA A 131 -1.96 -4.90 -21.91
N LEU A 132 -1.01 -5.83 -21.77
CA LEU A 132 -1.06 -6.89 -20.77
C LEU A 132 -0.91 -6.35 -19.34
N LEU A 133 0.02 -5.42 -19.10
CA LEU A 133 0.16 -4.75 -17.79
C LEU A 133 -1.12 -4.01 -17.40
N ARG A 134 -1.70 -3.25 -18.34
CA ARG A 134 -3.01 -2.59 -18.15
C ARG A 134 -4.10 -3.59 -17.82
N THR A 135 -4.09 -4.76 -18.47
CA THR A 135 -5.05 -5.83 -18.22
C THR A 135 -4.92 -6.41 -16.80
N VAL A 136 -3.68 -6.61 -16.32
CA VAL A 136 -3.41 -7.07 -14.95
C VAL A 136 -3.91 -6.05 -13.92
N LEU A 137 -3.61 -4.77 -14.11
CA LEU A 137 -4.07 -3.69 -13.21
C LEU A 137 -5.61 -3.57 -13.18
N ARG A 138 -6.30 -3.87 -14.30
CA ARG A 138 -7.77 -3.89 -14.39
C ARG A 138 -8.40 -5.20 -13.91
N ALA A 139 -7.63 -6.19 -13.45
CA ALA A 139 -8.20 -7.49 -13.10
C ALA A 139 -9.26 -7.38 -11.99
N PRO A 140 -10.38 -8.14 -12.06
CA PRO A 140 -11.46 -8.09 -11.08
C PRO A 140 -11.10 -8.92 -9.84
N VAL A 141 -10.14 -8.43 -9.06
CA VAL A 141 -9.61 -9.12 -7.87
C VAL A 141 -10.06 -8.48 -6.55
N GLU A 142 -9.75 -9.11 -5.43
CA GLU A 142 -10.05 -8.53 -4.12
C GLU A 142 -8.96 -7.54 -3.69
N LEU A 143 -7.69 -7.83 -3.95
CA LEU A 143 -6.56 -6.97 -3.58
C LEU A 143 -5.69 -6.62 -4.80
N LEU A 144 -5.42 -5.33 -4.99
CA LEU A 144 -4.26 -4.86 -5.75
C LEU A 144 -3.14 -4.52 -4.77
N TRP A 145 -2.04 -5.26 -4.84
CA TRP A 145 -0.86 -5.03 -3.99
C TRP A 145 0.23 -4.29 -4.78
N ASN A 146 0.51 -3.04 -4.40
CA ASN A 146 1.66 -2.32 -4.93
C ASN A 146 2.89 -2.56 -4.05
N GLY A 147 3.78 -3.46 -4.49
CA GLY A 147 5.08 -3.69 -3.86
C GLY A 147 6.26 -3.18 -4.69
N GLY A 148 5.99 -2.40 -5.74
CA GLY A 148 6.97 -1.88 -6.68
C GLY A 148 7.15 -0.37 -6.58
N VAL A 149 7.74 0.21 -7.63
CA VAL A 149 7.96 1.65 -7.76
C VAL A 149 7.31 2.13 -9.05
N GLY A 150 6.55 3.22 -8.95
CA GLY A 150 5.93 3.88 -10.10
C GLY A 150 4.47 4.22 -9.86
N THR A 151 4.00 5.23 -10.60
CA THR A 151 2.63 5.74 -10.53
C THR A 151 1.78 5.11 -11.63
N TYR A 152 1.03 4.08 -11.26
CA TYR A 152 0.25 3.23 -12.18
C TYR A 152 -1.20 3.68 -12.35
N VAL A 153 -1.71 4.53 -11.45
CA VAL A 153 -3.10 4.99 -11.50
C VAL A 153 -3.17 6.48 -11.20
N LYS A 154 -3.93 7.20 -12.03
CA LYS A 154 -4.27 8.61 -11.84
C LYS A 154 -5.80 8.76 -11.76
N ALA A 155 -6.29 9.90 -11.28
CA ALA A 155 -7.69 10.25 -11.42
C ALA A 155 -8.04 10.50 -12.90
N PRO A 156 -9.31 10.29 -13.30
CA PRO A 156 -9.72 10.48 -14.70
C PRO A 156 -9.47 11.89 -15.25
N HIS A 157 -9.47 12.91 -14.38
CA HIS A 157 -9.27 14.31 -14.76
C HIS A 157 -7.78 14.72 -14.84
N GLU A 158 -6.87 13.94 -14.25
CA GLU A 158 -5.43 14.18 -14.32
C GLU A 158 -4.91 13.80 -15.71
N SER A 159 -3.90 14.51 -16.19
CA SER A 159 -3.08 14.09 -17.33
C SER A 159 -1.98 13.12 -16.88
N ASN A 160 -1.33 12.45 -17.84
CA ASN A 160 -0.14 11.66 -17.54
C ASN A 160 1.03 12.52 -17.01
N GLY A 161 1.09 13.79 -17.41
CA GLY A 161 2.11 14.73 -16.93
C GLY A 161 1.94 15.05 -15.44
N ASP A 162 0.71 15.15 -14.97
CA ASP A 162 0.39 15.46 -13.56
C ASP A 162 0.83 14.32 -12.62
N ALA A 163 0.77 13.07 -13.09
CA ALA A 163 1.19 11.90 -12.33
C ALA A 163 2.72 11.81 -12.11
N GLY A 164 3.53 12.61 -12.81
CA GLY A 164 4.96 12.78 -12.54
C GLY A 164 5.85 11.58 -12.84
N ASP A 165 5.38 10.58 -13.59
CA ASP A 165 6.13 9.33 -13.86
C ASP A 165 6.05 8.90 -15.34
N PRO A 166 6.83 9.52 -16.23
CA PRO A 166 6.76 9.23 -17.67
C PRO A 166 7.09 7.78 -18.03
N ALA A 167 7.81 7.03 -17.18
CA ALA A 167 8.17 5.65 -17.44
C ALA A 167 6.96 4.70 -17.41
N ASN A 168 5.87 5.09 -16.75
CA ASN A 168 4.65 4.30 -16.65
C ASN A 168 3.46 4.88 -17.44
N ASP A 169 3.64 5.95 -18.23
CA ASP A 169 2.58 6.61 -19.00
C ASP A 169 1.77 5.65 -19.88
N ALA A 170 2.45 4.70 -20.56
CA ALA A 170 1.81 3.77 -21.47
C ALA A 170 0.92 2.74 -20.74
N VAL A 171 1.27 2.41 -19.49
CA VAL A 171 0.56 1.41 -18.68
C VAL A 171 -0.39 2.02 -17.66
N ARG A 172 -0.35 3.34 -17.46
CA ARG A 172 -1.16 4.05 -16.45
C ARG A 172 -2.65 3.96 -16.75
N LEU A 173 -3.42 3.69 -15.70
CA LEU A 173 -4.88 3.65 -15.74
C LEU A 173 -5.52 4.86 -15.09
N ASP A 174 -6.77 5.09 -15.44
CA ASP A 174 -7.63 5.93 -14.62
C ASP A 174 -8.21 5.12 -13.46
N SER A 175 -8.43 5.75 -12.31
CA SER A 175 -8.88 5.07 -11.08
C SER A 175 -10.25 4.40 -11.22
N ASN A 176 -11.12 4.91 -12.09
CA ASN A 176 -12.42 4.30 -12.41
C ASN A 176 -12.30 3.02 -13.25
N GLU A 177 -11.12 2.69 -13.77
CA GLU A 177 -10.86 1.44 -14.49
C GLU A 177 -10.43 0.31 -13.55
N LEU A 178 -10.10 0.62 -12.29
CA LEU A 178 -9.79 -0.39 -11.28
C LEU A 178 -11.06 -1.17 -10.93
N ARG A 179 -10.93 -2.49 -10.94
CA ARG A 179 -11.99 -3.43 -10.52
C ARG A 179 -11.66 -4.17 -9.22
N CYS A 180 -10.55 -3.80 -8.58
CA CYS A 180 -10.18 -4.36 -7.28
C CYS A 180 -11.05 -3.78 -6.16
N ARG A 181 -11.16 -4.50 -5.03
CA ARG A 181 -11.91 -4.01 -3.85
C ARG A 181 -11.04 -3.20 -2.89
N VAL A 182 -9.82 -3.67 -2.68
CA VAL A 182 -8.83 -3.09 -1.77
C VAL A 182 -7.54 -2.85 -2.55
N VAL A 183 -6.90 -1.72 -2.28
CA VAL A 183 -5.53 -1.44 -2.70
C VAL A 183 -4.66 -1.35 -1.45
N GLY A 184 -3.53 -2.06 -1.46
CA GLY A 184 -2.49 -1.91 -0.44
C GLY A 184 -1.23 -1.33 -1.06
N GLU A 185 -0.79 -0.16 -0.59
CA GLU A 185 0.39 0.53 -1.11
C GLU A 185 1.60 0.32 -0.20
N GLY A 186 2.34 -0.76 -0.44
CA GLY A 186 3.61 -1.00 0.24
C GLY A 186 4.78 -0.24 -0.39
N GLY A 187 4.71 0.03 -1.68
CA GLY A 187 5.59 0.96 -2.40
C GLY A 187 5.14 2.41 -2.25
N ASN A 188 5.97 3.34 -2.71
CA ASN A 188 5.61 4.76 -2.77
C ASN A 188 4.94 5.09 -4.10
N LEU A 189 3.93 5.96 -4.04
CA LEU A 189 3.25 6.60 -5.16
C LEU A 189 2.72 5.60 -6.20
N GLY A 190 2.08 4.51 -5.76
CA GLY A 190 1.41 3.59 -6.69
C GLY A 190 0.25 4.26 -7.42
N LEU A 191 -0.43 5.15 -6.69
CA LEU A 191 -1.55 5.97 -7.13
C LEU A 191 -1.25 7.43 -6.81
N THR A 192 -1.70 8.35 -7.67
CA THR A 192 -1.75 9.77 -7.30
C THR A 192 -2.73 9.99 -6.15
N GLN A 193 -2.59 11.10 -5.42
CA GLN A 193 -3.53 11.40 -4.32
C GLN A 193 -4.97 11.51 -4.81
N GLU A 194 -5.19 12.20 -5.93
CA GLU A 194 -6.50 12.31 -6.59
C GLU A 194 -7.05 10.94 -7.01
N ALA A 195 -6.19 10.02 -7.49
CA ALA A 195 -6.62 8.67 -7.82
C ALA A 195 -7.12 7.90 -6.60
N ARG A 196 -6.43 8.04 -5.46
CA ARG A 196 -6.85 7.42 -4.18
C ARG A 196 -8.22 7.93 -3.76
N ILE A 197 -8.42 9.25 -3.81
CA ILE A 197 -9.71 9.88 -3.48
C ILE A 197 -10.81 9.40 -4.42
N ALA A 198 -10.59 9.44 -5.73
CA ALA A 198 -11.57 9.00 -6.72
C ALA A 198 -11.92 7.50 -6.60
N PHE A 199 -10.93 6.64 -6.31
CA PHE A 199 -11.16 5.22 -6.05
C PHE A 199 -11.97 5.00 -4.77
N ALA A 200 -11.67 5.75 -3.70
CA ALA A 200 -12.40 5.69 -2.44
C ALA A 200 -13.87 6.17 -2.59
N LEU A 201 -14.12 7.27 -3.31
CA LEU A 201 -15.46 7.75 -3.62
C LEU A 201 -16.27 6.73 -4.42
N SER A 202 -15.61 5.92 -5.26
CA SER A 202 -16.24 4.83 -6.02
C SER A 202 -16.50 3.57 -5.17
N GLY A 203 -16.22 3.60 -3.86
CA GLY A 203 -16.42 2.48 -2.93
C GLY A 203 -15.23 1.55 -2.78
N GLY A 204 -14.11 1.84 -3.43
CA GLY A 204 -12.84 1.15 -3.21
C GLY A 204 -12.26 1.45 -1.83
N ARG A 205 -11.44 0.54 -1.29
CA ARG A 205 -10.75 0.74 0.00
C ARG A 205 -9.26 0.93 -0.18
N ILE A 206 -8.76 2.06 0.29
CA ILE A 206 -7.37 2.50 0.14
C ILE A 206 -7.06 3.53 1.23
N ASN A 207 -5.82 3.55 1.74
CA ASN A 207 -5.27 4.67 2.52
C ASN A 207 -4.20 5.39 1.66
N THR A 208 -3.51 6.39 2.20
CA THR A 208 -2.28 6.85 1.54
C THR A 208 -1.16 5.82 1.73
N ASP A 209 -0.25 5.76 0.74
CA ASP A 209 1.01 5.03 0.85
C ASP A 209 1.80 5.41 2.11
N ALA A 210 1.86 6.70 2.44
CA ALA A 210 2.55 7.20 3.63
C ALA A 210 1.99 6.61 4.94
N LEU A 211 0.70 6.27 5.00
CA LEU A 211 0.13 5.55 6.14
C LEU A 211 0.47 4.06 6.07
N ASP A 212 0.19 3.45 4.92
CA ASP A 212 0.33 2.01 4.68
C ASP A 212 1.78 1.53 4.83
N ASN A 213 2.76 2.25 4.30
CA ASN A 213 4.17 1.83 4.25
C ASN A 213 5.05 2.47 5.35
N SER A 214 4.44 3.22 6.27
CA SER A 214 5.12 3.95 7.36
C SER A 214 6.04 3.08 8.24
N GLY A 215 5.81 1.77 8.31
CA GLY A 215 6.58 0.87 9.19
C GLY A 215 8.09 0.85 8.91
N GLY A 216 8.53 1.16 7.69
CA GLY A 216 9.96 1.29 7.37
C GLY A 216 10.61 2.51 8.02
N VAL A 217 9.94 3.66 7.96
CA VAL A 217 10.40 4.90 8.58
C VAL A 217 10.32 4.78 10.11
N ASP A 218 9.23 4.22 10.61
CA ASP A 218 8.98 4.05 12.05
C ASP A 218 10.01 3.13 12.74
N LEU A 219 10.39 2.03 12.06
CA LEU A 219 11.49 1.17 12.51
C LEU A 219 12.81 1.95 12.58
N SER A 220 13.10 2.75 11.55
CA SER A 220 14.35 3.51 11.45
C SER A 220 14.45 4.56 12.55
N ASP A 221 13.36 5.25 12.87
CA ASP A 221 13.31 6.23 13.96
C ASP A 221 13.61 5.58 15.31
N ARG A 222 12.96 4.46 15.62
CA ARG A 222 13.21 3.69 16.86
C ARG A 222 14.66 3.23 16.96
N GLU A 223 15.21 2.72 15.87
CA GLU A 223 16.59 2.26 15.83
C GLU A 223 17.57 3.42 16.09
N VAL A 224 17.34 4.60 15.50
CA VAL A 224 18.15 5.79 15.73
C VAL A 224 18.06 6.26 17.19
N ASN A 225 16.85 6.30 17.76
CA ASN A 225 16.64 6.67 19.16
C ASN A 225 17.35 5.71 20.13
N LEU A 226 17.29 4.39 19.88
CA LEU A 226 18.05 3.41 20.65
C LEU A 226 19.57 3.62 20.52
N LYS A 227 20.07 3.93 19.32
CA LYS A 227 21.50 4.23 19.12
C LYS A 227 21.93 5.50 19.85
N ILE A 228 21.08 6.53 19.91
CA ILE A 228 21.34 7.77 20.66
C ILE A 228 21.41 7.45 22.16
N LEU A 229 20.45 6.70 22.70
CA LEU A 229 20.43 6.28 24.10
C LEU A 229 21.71 5.53 24.49
N LEU A 230 22.12 4.54 23.68
CA LEU A 230 23.27 3.68 23.96
C LEU A 230 24.62 4.38 23.73
N ARG A 231 24.64 5.52 23.04
CA ARG A 231 25.88 6.27 22.72
C ARG A 231 26.68 6.66 23.97
N GLY A 232 26.01 6.98 25.06
CA GLY A 232 26.65 7.34 26.33
C GLY A 232 27.49 6.19 26.92
N ALA A 233 26.93 4.98 26.93
CA ALA A 233 27.57 3.78 27.47
C ALA A 233 28.76 3.32 26.61
N VAL A 234 28.65 3.46 25.28
CA VAL A 234 29.76 3.19 24.37
C VAL A 234 30.90 4.21 24.60
N ARG A 235 30.57 5.50 24.69
CA ARG A 235 31.58 6.55 24.91
C ARG A 235 32.29 6.44 26.26
N SER A 236 31.62 5.96 27.31
CA SER A 236 32.23 5.72 28.62
C SER A 236 33.04 4.42 28.69
N GLY A 237 33.01 3.58 27.65
CA GLY A 237 33.64 2.26 27.64
C GLY A 237 32.90 1.22 28.49
N SER A 238 31.67 1.50 28.93
CA SER A 238 30.84 0.57 29.69
C SER A 238 30.17 -0.49 28.81
N MET A 239 30.19 -0.30 27.49
CA MET A 239 29.66 -1.19 26.47
C MET A 239 30.53 -1.10 25.21
N SER A 240 30.83 -2.23 24.56
CA SER A 240 31.51 -2.24 23.26
C SER A 240 30.53 -1.98 22.09
N GLU A 241 31.03 -1.60 20.92
CA GLU A 241 30.17 -1.44 19.74
C GLU A 241 29.51 -2.76 19.32
N GLU A 242 30.21 -3.89 19.48
CA GLU A 242 29.71 -5.23 19.21
C GLU A 242 28.62 -5.64 20.20
N GLU A 243 28.74 -5.27 21.48
CA GLU A 243 27.69 -5.48 22.49
C GLU A 243 26.44 -4.67 22.14
N ARG A 244 26.60 -3.40 21.75
CA ARG A 244 25.50 -2.56 21.28
C ARG A 244 24.80 -3.16 20.08
N ASN A 245 25.55 -3.64 19.08
CA ASN A 245 24.97 -4.24 17.88
C ASN A 245 24.23 -5.55 18.19
N ARG A 246 24.76 -6.38 19.09
CA ARG A 246 24.05 -7.57 19.58
C ARG A 246 22.76 -7.22 20.29
N LEU A 247 22.77 -6.21 21.17
CA LEU A 247 21.56 -5.75 21.84
C LEU A 247 20.51 -5.23 20.83
N LEU A 248 20.91 -4.47 19.81
CA LEU A 248 19.98 -4.03 18.77
C LEU A 248 19.38 -5.21 18.00
N ALA A 249 20.18 -6.24 17.69
CA ALA A 249 19.70 -7.45 17.06
C ALA A 249 18.70 -8.20 17.96
N ASP A 250 18.98 -8.33 19.25
CA ASP A 250 18.10 -8.97 20.23
C ASP A 250 16.76 -8.21 20.40
N LEU A 251 16.74 -6.90 20.16
CA LEU A 251 15.54 -6.06 20.25
C LEU A 251 14.66 -6.08 18.98
N THR A 252 15.10 -6.73 17.89
CA THR A 252 14.43 -6.69 16.58
C THR A 252 12.94 -6.99 16.66
N ASP A 253 12.56 -8.10 17.31
CA ASP A 253 11.15 -8.53 17.36
C ASP A 253 10.29 -7.62 18.25
N SER A 254 10.87 -7.11 19.34
CA SER A 254 10.20 -6.15 20.23
C SER A 254 9.92 -4.84 19.51
N VAL A 255 10.93 -4.30 18.81
CA VAL A 255 10.80 -3.06 18.03
C VAL A 255 9.82 -3.27 16.87
N ALA A 256 9.92 -4.39 16.15
CA ALA A 256 8.99 -4.72 15.09
C ALA A 256 7.54 -4.81 15.60
N SER A 257 7.32 -5.38 16.79
CA SER A 257 5.97 -5.46 17.38
C SER A 257 5.39 -4.08 17.71
N LEU A 258 6.21 -3.15 18.21
CA LEU A 258 5.80 -1.77 18.45
C LEU A 258 5.44 -1.05 17.15
N VAL A 259 6.26 -1.23 16.10
CA VAL A 259 5.99 -0.65 14.77
C VAL A 259 4.67 -1.15 14.20
N LEU A 260 4.41 -2.46 14.27
CA LEU A 260 3.16 -3.02 13.77
C LEU A 260 1.93 -2.57 14.57
N ALA A 261 2.07 -2.42 15.89
CA ALA A 261 1.02 -1.85 16.72
C ALA A 261 0.69 -0.41 16.31
N ASP A 262 1.71 0.39 15.96
CA ASP A 262 1.51 1.74 15.45
C ASP A 262 0.82 1.75 14.07
N ASN A 263 1.19 0.83 13.16
CA ASN A 263 0.48 0.66 11.89
C ASN A 263 -1.00 0.32 12.09
N GLU A 264 -1.30 -0.65 12.97
CA GLU A 264 -2.70 -1.02 13.27
C GLU A 264 -3.48 0.14 13.89
N SER A 265 -2.86 0.86 14.83
CA SER A 265 -3.46 1.99 15.54
C SER A 265 -3.75 3.17 14.60
N GLN A 266 -2.81 3.53 13.73
CA GLN A 266 -3.02 4.61 12.75
C GLN A 266 -4.13 4.27 11.76
N SER A 267 -4.15 3.04 11.23
CA SER A 267 -5.21 2.58 10.33
C SER A 267 -6.58 2.53 11.04
N LEU A 268 -6.61 2.17 12.33
CA LEU A 268 -7.82 2.24 13.17
C LEU A 268 -8.31 3.67 13.33
N SER A 269 -7.42 4.62 13.64
CA SER A 269 -7.77 6.04 13.81
C SER A 269 -8.50 6.57 12.58
N VAL A 270 -7.99 6.27 11.37
CA VAL A 270 -8.65 6.65 10.11
C VAL A 270 -10.03 6.01 9.97
N SER A 271 -10.20 4.73 10.33
CA SER A 271 -11.54 4.10 10.32
C SER A 271 -12.51 4.74 11.32
N LEU A 272 -12.02 5.13 12.50
CA LEU A 272 -12.85 5.82 13.48
C LEU A 272 -13.18 7.24 13.05
N ASP A 273 -12.27 7.92 12.37
CA ASP A 273 -12.52 9.24 11.78
C ASP A 273 -13.55 9.14 10.65
N GLU A 274 -13.44 8.14 9.76
CA GLU A 274 -14.41 7.90 8.67
C GLU A 274 -15.84 7.67 9.18
N LEU A 275 -15.99 7.14 10.40
CA LEU A 275 -17.30 7.06 11.07
C LEU A 275 -17.71 8.41 11.66
N ARG A 276 -16.79 9.10 12.36
CA ARG A 276 -17.06 10.40 13.00
C ARG A 276 -17.41 11.50 12.00
N THR A 277 -16.80 11.52 10.82
CA THR A 277 -17.05 12.53 9.78
C THR A 277 -18.48 12.51 9.24
N LYS A 278 -19.24 11.44 9.48
CA LYS A 278 -20.65 11.34 9.08
C LYS A 278 -21.58 12.14 10.00
N ASP A 279 -21.23 12.23 11.29
CA ASP A 279 -22.05 12.90 12.31
C ASP A 279 -21.50 14.28 12.68
N ALA A 280 -20.19 14.51 12.54
CA ALA A 280 -19.49 15.68 13.05
C ALA A 280 -18.54 16.30 12.01
N LEU A 281 -19.03 16.51 10.78
CA LEU A 281 -18.21 17.06 9.69
C LEU A 281 -17.66 18.47 9.97
N ASP A 282 -18.41 19.29 10.72
CA ASP A 282 -17.98 20.63 11.14
C ASP A 282 -16.68 20.59 11.97
N ASP A 283 -16.48 19.57 12.81
CA ASP A 283 -15.26 19.42 13.61
C ASP A 283 -14.03 19.23 12.71
N PHE A 284 -14.16 18.46 11.63
CA PHE A 284 -13.07 18.24 10.67
C PHE A 284 -12.78 19.50 9.86
N ARG A 285 -13.80 20.30 9.52
CA ARG A 285 -13.60 21.63 8.92
C ARG A 285 -12.82 22.53 9.86
N ASP A 286 -13.16 22.53 11.14
CA ASP A 286 -12.51 23.40 12.13
C ASP A 286 -11.05 22.99 12.37
N VAL A 287 -10.77 21.68 12.37
CA VAL A 287 -9.40 21.14 12.40
C VAL A 287 -8.61 21.60 11.18
N MET A 288 -9.13 21.42 9.96
CA MET A 288 -8.49 21.91 8.73
C MET A 288 -8.18 23.41 8.80
N SER A 289 -9.17 24.21 9.20
CA SER A 289 -9.04 25.66 9.33
C SER A 289 -8.03 26.06 10.42
N SER A 290 -7.87 25.25 11.47
CA SER A 290 -6.87 25.47 12.51
C SER A 290 -5.46 25.18 11.99
N LEU A 291 -5.27 24.07 11.28
CA LEU A 291 -3.98 23.66 10.71
C LEU A 291 -3.49 24.63 9.63
N GLU A 292 -4.39 25.20 8.82
CA GLU A 292 -4.04 26.26 7.87
C GLU A 292 -3.57 27.53 8.60
N ARG A 293 -4.27 27.94 9.66
CA ARG A 293 -3.92 29.12 10.45
C ARG A 293 -2.60 28.98 11.19
N SER A 294 -2.25 27.77 11.65
CA SER A 294 -0.94 27.52 12.27
C SER A 294 0.21 27.49 11.26
N GLY A 295 -0.10 27.59 9.96
CA GLY A 295 0.86 27.50 8.85
C GLY A 295 1.32 26.08 8.58
N GLY A 296 0.66 25.09 9.17
CA GLY A 296 1.00 23.69 9.05
C GLY A 296 0.47 23.05 7.77
N LEU A 297 -0.68 23.49 7.26
CA LEU A 297 -1.40 22.84 6.14
C LEU A 297 -1.64 23.80 4.97
N ASP A 298 -1.37 23.33 3.74
CA ASP A 298 -1.88 23.90 2.50
C ASP A 298 -2.85 22.90 1.87
N ARG A 299 -4.17 23.14 1.99
CA ARG A 299 -5.19 22.20 1.53
C ARG A 299 -5.13 21.92 0.03
N ALA A 300 -4.80 22.93 -0.77
CA ALA A 300 -4.76 22.76 -2.22
C ALA A 300 -3.57 21.90 -2.64
N ALA A 301 -2.41 22.06 -1.97
CA ALA A 301 -1.25 21.21 -2.20
C ALA A 301 -1.49 19.75 -1.79
N GLU A 302 -2.32 19.53 -0.78
CA GLU A 302 -2.63 18.22 -0.22
C GLU A 302 -3.90 17.58 -0.81
N HIS A 303 -4.51 18.22 -1.82
CA HIS A 303 -5.71 17.73 -2.49
C HIS A 303 -6.90 17.51 -1.52
N LEU A 304 -6.98 18.34 -0.48
CA LEU A 304 -8.08 18.31 0.47
C LEU A 304 -9.25 19.16 -0.03
N PRO A 305 -10.49 18.69 0.15
CA PRO A 305 -11.66 19.37 -0.40
C PRO A 305 -11.95 20.68 0.33
N THR A 306 -12.49 21.62 -0.40
CA THR A 306 -13.12 22.82 0.15
C THR A 306 -14.38 22.46 0.93
N TRP A 307 -14.86 23.40 1.75
CA TRP A 307 -16.11 23.21 2.48
C TRP A 307 -17.32 23.05 1.54
N GLU A 308 -17.34 23.80 0.44
CA GLU A 308 -18.40 23.73 -0.56
C GLU A 308 -18.42 22.35 -1.23
N GLU A 309 -17.26 21.82 -1.63
CA GLU A 309 -17.15 20.48 -2.20
C GLU A 309 -17.61 19.39 -1.23
N LEU A 310 -17.25 19.49 0.06
CA LEU A 310 -17.70 18.54 1.08
C LEU A 310 -19.22 18.58 1.27
N CYS A 311 -19.82 19.77 1.38
CA CYS A 311 -21.27 19.90 1.48
C CYS A 311 -21.97 19.28 0.26
N ASN A 312 -21.49 19.57 -0.95
CA ASN A 312 -22.04 19.01 -2.18
C ASN A 312 -21.93 17.48 -2.21
N ARG A 313 -20.77 16.90 -1.80
CA ARG A 313 -20.59 15.44 -1.71
C ARG A 313 -21.56 14.79 -0.72
N VAL A 314 -21.77 15.42 0.45
CA VAL A 314 -22.71 14.93 1.46
C VAL A 314 -24.14 14.99 0.95
N GLU A 315 -24.55 16.09 0.35
CA GLU A 315 -25.92 16.29 -0.16
C GLU A 315 -26.25 15.35 -1.33
N GLU A 316 -25.32 15.17 -2.27
CA GLU A 316 -25.57 14.39 -3.49
C GLU A 316 -25.34 12.88 -3.32
N GLN A 317 -24.31 12.50 -2.56
CA GLN A 317 -23.80 11.12 -2.52
C GLN A 317 -23.85 10.50 -1.12
N GLY A 318 -24.15 11.30 -0.08
CA GLY A 318 -24.06 10.85 1.31
C GLY A 318 -22.63 10.52 1.74
N GLN A 319 -21.63 11.06 1.02
CA GLN A 319 -20.21 10.80 1.25
C GLN A 319 -19.54 12.03 1.88
N SER A 320 -18.72 11.78 2.90
CA SER A 320 -17.95 12.79 3.61
C SER A 320 -16.47 12.70 3.20
N LEU A 321 -15.54 13.10 4.07
CA LEU A 321 -14.11 12.86 3.88
C LEU A 321 -13.82 11.37 3.68
N THR A 322 -12.99 11.09 2.68
CA THR A 322 -12.49 9.76 2.33
C THR A 322 -11.28 9.38 3.19
N ARG A 323 -10.96 8.09 3.24
CA ARG A 323 -9.79 7.61 3.99
C ARG A 323 -8.46 8.22 3.54
N PRO A 324 -8.18 8.43 2.23
CA PRO A 324 -6.96 9.13 1.80
C PRO A 324 -6.89 10.57 2.33
N GLU A 325 -7.99 11.32 2.31
CA GLU A 325 -8.04 12.69 2.86
C GLU A 325 -7.85 12.67 4.39
N LEU A 326 -8.49 11.73 5.09
CA LEU A 326 -8.33 11.55 6.54
C LEU A 326 -6.90 11.13 6.93
N SER A 327 -6.23 10.35 6.10
CA SER A 327 -4.84 9.93 6.33
C SER A 327 -3.90 11.14 6.29
N VAL A 328 -4.13 12.08 5.36
CA VAL A 328 -3.43 13.37 5.29
C VAL A 328 -3.72 14.19 6.55
N LEU A 329 -4.99 14.39 6.91
CA LEU A 329 -5.36 15.16 8.09
C LEU A 329 -4.75 14.60 9.38
N LEU A 330 -4.74 13.28 9.54
CA LEU A 330 -4.10 12.61 10.68
C LEU A 330 -2.59 12.91 10.74
N ALA A 331 -1.90 12.92 9.61
CA ALA A 331 -0.47 13.25 9.55
C ALA A 331 -0.22 14.69 10.02
N TYR A 332 -0.95 15.66 9.49
CA TYR A 332 -0.82 17.07 9.88
C TYR A 332 -1.19 17.31 11.34
N ALA A 333 -2.27 16.69 11.83
CA ALA A 333 -2.67 16.79 13.23
C ALA A 333 -1.58 16.25 14.19
N LYS A 334 -0.94 15.13 13.85
CA LYS A 334 0.18 14.59 14.64
C LYS A 334 1.39 15.54 14.64
N MET A 335 1.74 16.10 13.48
CA MET A 335 2.87 17.03 13.35
C MET A 335 2.63 18.32 14.14
N ASP A 336 1.42 18.87 14.07
CA ASP A 336 1.04 20.06 14.83
C ASP A 336 1.04 19.78 16.33
N LEU A 337 0.46 18.65 16.77
CA LEU A 337 0.50 18.22 18.17
C LEU A 337 1.93 18.03 18.69
N MET A 338 2.79 17.35 17.91
CA MET A 338 4.21 17.18 18.26
C MET A 338 4.91 18.53 18.41
N SER A 339 4.68 19.47 17.49
CA SER A 339 5.23 20.82 17.54
C SER A 339 4.78 21.58 18.79
N GLN A 340 3.50 21.48 19.15
CA GLN A 340 2.96 22.08 20.38
C GLN A 340 3.58 21.46 21.64
N LEU A 341 3.70 20.13 21.69
CA LEU A 341 4.33 19.42 22.82
C LEU A 341 5.79 19.84 23.00
N LEU A 342 6.57 19.91 21.92
CA LEU A 342 7.97 20.33 21.97
C LEU A 342 8.17 21.81 22.33
N ARG A 343 7.15 22.66 22.14
CA ARG A 343 7.16 24.07 22.59
C ARG A 343 6.67 24.24 24.03
N SER A 344 6.07 23.20 24.59
CA SER A 344 5.61 23.19 25.97
C SER A 344 6.72 22.74 26.92
N GLU A 345 6.50 22.94 28.22
CA GLU A 345 7.40 22.40 29.26
C GLU A 345 7.16 20.91 29.54
N LEU A 346 6.13 20.29 28.93
CA LEU A 346 5.73 18.91 29.20
C LEU A 346 6.85 17.86 28.96
N PRO A 347 7.66 17.94 27.88
CA PRO A 347 8.73 16.96 27.65
C PRO A 347 9.84 16.99 28.71
N ASP A 348 10.02 18.15 29.36
CA ASP A 348 11.02 18.38 30.40
C ASP A 348 10.42 18.25 31.82
N ASP A 349 9.12 17.95 31.94
CA ASP A 349 8.43 17.80 33.23
C ASP A 349 8.94 16.54 33.94
N PRO A 350 9.58 16.67 35.13
CA PRO A 350 10.13 15.54 35.87
C PRO A 350 9.08 14.71 36.63
N ALA A 351 7.79 15.08 36.55
CA ALA A 351 6.69 14.51 37.34
C ALA A 351 6.31 13.06 37.00
#